data_AF-A0A3D5H5G7-F1
#
_entry.id   AF-A0A3D5H5G7-F1
#
_cell.length_a   1.000
_cell.length_b   1.000
_cell.length_c   1.000
_cell.angle_alpha   90.00
_cell.angle_beta   90.00
_cell.angle_gamma   90.00
#
_symmetry.space_group_name_H-M   'P 1'
#
loop_
_entity.id
_entity.type
_entity.pdbx_description
1 polymer ?
#
loop_
_entity_poly.entity_id
_entity_poly.type
_entity_poly.pdbx_seq_one_letter_code
_entity_poly.pdbx_strand_id
1 'polypeptide(L)'
;MGFCLFNNVAIGARYAQQKHAIERVAILDWDVHHGNGTQHVFEADPTVLYVSLHQYPFYPGTGAQSEQGIGKGKGYTMNFPLPAGTGEDKYISVFTNEIVPALSRYQPELLLISAGFDAHRDDPLGGMALSEGSFSKMTVLATDLPRL
;
A
#
# COMPACT_ATOMS: atom_id res chain seq x y z
N MET A 1 12.33 8.24 6.41
CA MET A 1 13.08 9.26 5.64
C MET A 1 12.16 9.84 4.57
N GLY A 2 12.53 10.92 3.88
CA GLY A 2 11.64 11.60 2.92
C GLY A 2 10.53 12.38 3.64
N PHE A 3 10.92 13.41 4.39
CA PHE A 3 10.01 14.25 5.21
C PHE A 3 9.26 13.55 6.36
N CYS A 4 9.33 12.21 6.46
CA CYS A 4 8.74 11.45 7.57
C CYS A 4 9.70 11.31 8.77
N LEU A 5 9.28 11.81 9.95
CA LEU A 5 9.96 11.64 11.25
C LEU A 5 9.46 10.42 12.03
N PHE A 6 8.14 10.19 12.00
CA PHE A 6 7.48 9.03 12.59
C PHE A 6 6.66 8.31 11.53
N ASN A 7 6.55 6.99 11.62
CA ASN A 7 5.67 6.22 10.75
C ASN A 7 4.26 6.18 11.34
N ASN A 8 3.46 7.21 11.03
CA ASN A 8 2.13 7.42 11.61
C ASN A 8 1.20 6.22 11.39
N VAL A 9 1.18 5.65 10.19
CA VAL A 9 0.30 4.51 9.85
C VAL A 9 0.75 3.24 10.57
N ALA A 10 2.05 2.97 10.63
CA ALA A 10 2.56 1.81 11.37
C ALA A 10 2.28 1.92 12.88
N ILE A 11 2.41 3.12 13.46
CA ILE A 11 2.04 3.39 14.86
C ILE A 11 0.53 3.15 15.06
N GLY A 12 -0.30 3.66 14.16
CA GLY A 12 -1.75 3.45 14.19
C GLY A 12 -2.14 1.97 14.13
N ALA A 13 -1.53 1.19 13.23
CA ALA A 13 -1.74 -0.25 13.13
C ALA A 13 -1.39 -0.96 14.44
N ARG A 14 -0.20 -0.71 14.99
CA ARG A 14 0.23 -1.33 16.26
C ARG A 14 -0.63 -0.91 17.44
N TYR A 15 -1.04 0.36 17.49
CA TYR A 15 -1.95 0.85 18.50
C TYR A 15 -3.30 0.12 18.43
N ALA A 16 -3.86 -0.03 17.22
CA ALA A 16 -5.12 -0.74 17.01
C ALA A 16 -5.05 -2.19 17.49
N GLN A 17 -3.99 -2.92 17.13
CA GLN A 17 -3.80 -4.30 17.58
C GLN A 17 -3.69 -4.40 19.11
N GLN A 18 -2.92 -3.51 19.75
CA GLN A 18 -2.68 -3.54 21.18
C GLN A 18 -3.88 -3.08 22.04
N LYS A 19 -4.66 -2.11 21.55
CA LYS A 19 -5.72 -1.48 22.34
C LYS A 19 -7.12 -1.97 22.01
N HIS A 20 -7.31 -2.48 20.79
CA HIS A 20 -8.63 -2.85 20.30
C HIS A 20 -8.72 -4.34 19.92
N ALA A 21 -7.70 -5.14 20.25
CA ALA A 21 -7.63 -6.57 19.95
C ALA A 21 -7.86 -6.90 18.46
N ILE A 22 -7.49 -5.97 17.58
CA ILE A 22 -7.45 -6.21 16.14
C ILE A 22 -6.30 -7.18 15.87
N GLU A 23 -6.57 -8.32 15.24
CA GLU A 23 -5.58 -9.33 14.92
C GLU A 23 -4.99 -9.15 13.53
N ARG A 24 -5.79 -8.68 12.56
CA ARG A 24 -5.38 -8.53 11.16
C ARG A 24 -5.59 -7.12 10.65
N VAL A 25 -4.48 -6.43 10.35
CA VAL A 25 -4.50 -5.08 9.76
C VAL A 25 -3.98 -5.16 8.32
N ALA A 26 -4.70 -4.54 7.39
CA ALA A 26 -4.17 -4.27 6.05
C ALA A 26 -3.71 -2.80 5.98
N ILE A 27 -2.52 -2.57 5.46
CA ILE A 27 -2.02 -1.24 5.11
C ILE A 27 -1.86 -1.18 3.59
N LEU A 28 -2.70 -0.39 2.95
CA LEU A 28 -2.62 -0.09 1.53
C LEU A 28 -1.90 1.25 1.34
N ASP A 29 -0.87 1.26 0.52
CA ASP A 29 -0.03 2.41 0.26
C ASP A 29 -0.06 2.76 -1.22
N TRP A 30 -0.65 3.90 -1.55
CA TRP A 30 -0.74 4.39 -2.94
C TRP A 30 0.02 5.70 -3.15
N ASP A 31 0.77 6.16 -2.15
CA ASP A 31 1.79 7.20 -2.35
C ASP A 31 2.70 6.78 -3.50
N VAL A 32 3.15 7.74 -4.32
CA VAL A 32 3.97 7.42 -5.50
C VAL A 32 5.31 6.81 -5.10
N HIS A 33 5.78 7.08 -3.87
CA HIS A 33 7.02 6.56 -3.33
C HIS A 33 6.76 5.28 -2.54
N HIS A 34 7.68 4.33 -2.62
CA HIS A 34 7.59 3.13 -1.81
C HIS A 34 7.64 3.48 -0.30
N GLY A 35 6.63 3.03 0.46
CA GLY A 35 6.55 3.16 1.92
C GLY A 35 7.49 2.22 2.67
N ASN A 36 8.78 2.34 2.38
CA ASN A 36 9.86 1.50 2.89
C ASN A 36 9.88 1.35 4.43
N GLY A 37 9.49 2.41 5.15
CA GLY A 37 9.40 2.38 6.60
C GLY A 37 8.30 1.45 7.11
N THR A 38 7.15 1.38 6.41
CA THR A 38 6.05 0.47 6.77
C THR A 38 6.44 -0.96 6.44
N GLN A 39 6.97 -1.21 5.24
CA GLN A 39 7.46 -2.53 4.87
C GLN A 39 8.44 -3.07 5.93
N HIS A 40 9.48 -2.31 6.27
CA HIS A 40 10.50 -2.80 7.19
C HIS A 40 9.97 -3.11 8.61
N VAL A 41 8.95 -2.38 9.07
CA VAL A 41 8.32 -2.65 10.38
C VAL A 41 7.54 -3.97 10.39
N PHE A 42 6.98 -4.38 9.26
CA PHE A 42 6.03 -5.50 9.19
C PHE A 42 6.49 -6.66 8.30
N GLU A 43 7.64 -6.59 7.62
CA GLU A 43 8.08 -7.61 6.66
C GLU A 43 8.23 -9.01 7.25
N ALA A 44 8.42 -9.13 8.56
CA ALA A 44 8.48 -10.41 9.28
C ALA A 44 7.15 -10.84 9.94
N ASP A 45 6.09 -10.05 9.82
CA ASP A 45 4.87 -10.15 10.62
C ASP A 45 3.63 -10.49 9.76
N PRO A 46 3.05 -11.70 9.90
CA PRO A 46 1.84 -12.08 9.15
C PRO A 46 0.55 -11.42 9.65
N THR A 47 0.58 -10.74 10.81
CA THR A 47 -0.60 -10.03 11.36
C THR A 47 -0.84 -8.67 10.71
N VAL A 48 0.05 -8.26 9.80
CA VAL A 48 -0.14 -7.07 8.97
C VAL A 48 0.15 -7.37 7.51
N LEU A 49 -0.84 -7.19 6.65
CA LEU A 49 -0.66 -7.22 5.20
C LEU A 49 -0.26 -5.82 4.71
N TYR A 50 0.97 -5.67 4.21
CA TYR A 50 1.42 -4.44 3.56
C TYR A 50 1.33 -4.56 2.04
N VAL A 51 0.69 -3.57 1.41
CA VAL A 51 0.56 -3.48 -0.04
C VAL A 51 1.01 -2.09 -0.49
N SER A 52 1.90 -2.01 -1.48
CA SER A 52 2.32 -0.74 -2.05
C SER A 52 2.29 -0.76 -3.58
N LEU A 53 1.71 0.28 -4.18
CA LEU A 53 1.92 0.61 -5.60
C LEU A 53 2.72 1.90 -5.66
N HIS A 54 3.87 1.86 -6.32
CA HIS A 54 4.79 2.99 -6.32
C HIS A 54 5.57 3.04 -7.64
N GLN A 55 6.07 4.22 -7.98
CA GLN A 55 6.97 4.37 -9.12
C GLN A 55 8.30 3.66 -8.82
N TYR A 56 8.78 2.85 -9.76
CA TYR A 56 10.05 2.12 -9.60
C TYR A 56 10.73 1.84 -10.95
N PRO A 57 12.06 2.00 -11.07
CA PRO A 57 12.98 2.52 -10.05
C PRO A 57 12.78 4.02 -9.81
N PHE A 58 12.69 4.43 -8.54
CA PHE A 58 12.51 5.82 -8.11
C PHE A 58 12.93 5.99 -6.65
N TYR A 59 12.92 7.22 -6.10
CA TYR A 59 13.11 7.40 -4.66
C TYR A 59 12.03 6.60 -3.89
N PRO A 60 12.35 5.88 -2.80
CA PRO A 60 13.63 5.80 -2.08
C PRO A 60 14.61 4.72 -2.57
N GLY A 61 14.29 3.99 -3.65
CA GLY A 61 15.15 2.95 -4.23
C GLY A 61 14.90 1.53 -3.69
N THR A 62 13.79 1.31 -2.99
CA THR A 62 13.37 0.00 -2.46
C THR A 62 11.98 -0.37 -2.98
N GLY A 63 11.46 -1.54 -2.63
CA GLY A 63 10.12 -1.97 -3.05
C GLY A 63 10.14 -2.82 -4.32
N ALA A 64 11.22 -3.55 -4.58
CA ALA A 64 11.27 -4.46 -5.70
C ALA A 64 10.18 -5.53 -5.57
N GLN A 65 9.63 -5.99 -6.70
CA GLN A 65 8.57 -7.01 -6.73
C GLN A 65 8.98 -8.34 -6.03
N SER A 66 10.28 -8.63 -5.95
CA SER A 66 10.81 -9.81 -5.25
C SER A 66 10.78 -9.69 -3.73
N GLU A 67 10.62 -8.49 -3.18
CA GLU A 67 10.49 -8.24 -1.74
C GLU A 67 9.07 -8.61 -1.31
N GLN A 68 8.90 -9.82 -0.77
CA GLN A 68 7.59 -10.41 -0.44
C GLN A 68 7.46 -10.75 1.05
N GLY A 69 8.22 -10.05 1.89
CA GLY A 69 8.33 -10.35 3.32
C GLY A 69 9.35 -11.46 3.61
N ILE A 70 9.66 -11.63 4.89
CA ILE A 70 10.70 -12.53 5.41
C ILE A 70 10.14 -13.41 6.53
N GLY A 71 10.73 -14.58 6.72
CA GLY A 71 10.33 -15.49 7.80
C GLY A 71 8.83 -15.78 7.80
N LYS A 72 8.16 -15.49 8.92
CA LYS A 72 6.71 -15.69 9.08
C LYS A 72 5.85 -14.71 8.26
N GLY A 73 6.40 -13.53 7.92
CA GLY A 73 5.72 -12.51 7.13
C GLY A 73 5.81 -12.73 5.62
N LYS A 74 6.46 -13.81 5.15
CA LYS A 74 6.52 -14.13 3.73
C LYS A 74 5.10 -14.31 3.16
N GLY A 75 4.78 -13.56 2.12
CA GLY A 75 3.46 -13.49 1.50
C GLY A 75 2.56 -12.37 2.04
N TYR A 76 3.01 -11.60 3.04
CA TYR A 76 2.27 -10.49 3.65
C TYR A 76 2.87 -9.11 3.33
N THR A 77 3.78 -9.06 2.36
CA THR A 77 4.27 -7.84 1.72
C THR A 77 4.07 -7.99 0.22
N MET A 78 3.40 -7.02 -0.40
CA MET A 78 3.08 -7.03 -1.81
C MET A 78 3.49 -5.71 -2.44
N ASN A 79 4.57 -5.74 -3.22
CA ASN A 79 5.05 -4.59 -3.96
C ASN A 79 4.63 -4.66 -5.43
N PHE A 80 4.03 -3.57 -5.89
CA PHE A 80 3.67 -3.33 -7.28
C PHE A 80 4.51 -2.17 -7.83
N PRO A 81 5.77 -2.44 -8.23
CA PRO A 81 6.60 -1.44 -8.89
C PRO A 81 6.02 -1.08 -10.27
N LEU A 82 5.76 0.20 -10.50
CA LEU A 82 5.18 0.73 -11.73
C LEU A 82 6.15 1.69 -12.43
N PRO A 83 6.27 1.64 -13.77
CA PRO A 83 7.12 2.60 -14.48
C PRO A 83 6.54 4.02 -14.43
N ALA A 84 7.40 5.03 -14.56
CA ALA A 84 6.96 6.41 -14.75
C ALA A 84 6.01 6.53 -15.97
N GLY A 85 5.07 7.45 -15.89
CA GLY A 85 4.02 7.68 -16.87
C GLY A 85 2.83 6.72 -16.75
N THR A 86 2.84 5.79 -15.79
CA THR A 86 1.71 4.88 -15.58
C THR A 86 0.46 5.65 -15.19
N GLY A 87 -0.62 5.42 -15.93
CA GLY A 87 -1.93 6.04 -15.72
C GLY A 87 -2.95 5.10 -15.07
N GLU A 88 -4.17 5.60 -14.99
CA GLU A 88 -5.29 4.98 -14.28
C GLU A 88 -5.52 3.51 -14.65
N ASP A 89 -5.55 3.15 -15.93
CA ASP A 89 -5.89 1.79 -16.39
C ASP A 89 -5.04 0.72 -15.71
N LYS A 90 -3.75 0.99 -15.52
CA LYS A 90 -2.84 0.04 -14.89
C LYS A 90 -3.03 -0.01 -13.37
N TYR A 91 -3.25 1.12 -12.71
CA TYR A 91 -3.58 1.15 -11.28
C TYR A 91 -4.87 0.35 -11.02
N ILE A 92 -5.93 0.63 -11.76
CA ILE A 92 -7.21 -0.07 -11.62
C ILE A 92 -7.06 -1.55 -11.94
N SER A 93 -6.29 -1.91 -12.97
CA SER A 93 -6.00 -3.32 -13.27
C SER A 93 -5.29 -4.04 -12.11
N VAL A 94 -4.31 -3.41 -11.46
CA VAL A 94 -3.62 -3.97 -10.29
C VAL A 94 -4.59 -4.08 -9.10
N PHE A 95 -5.42 -3.06 -8.87
CA PHE A 95 -6.44 -3.10 -7.82
C PHE A 95 -7.39 -4.26 -8.00
N THR A 96 -8.00 -4.39 -9.19
CA THR A 96 -9.03 -5.40 -9.47
C THR A 96 -8.47 -6.81 -9.47
N ASN A 97 -7.29 -7.03 -10.06
CA ASN A 97 -6.77 -8.38 -10.28
C ASN A 97 -5.90 -8.91 -9.13
N GLU A 98 -5.30 -8.02 -8.33
CA GLU A 98 -4.31 -8.42 -7.33
C GLU A 98 -4.70 -7.95 -5.92
N ILE A 99 -4.91 -6.64 -5.73
CA ILE A 99 -5.09 -6.05 -4.38
C ILE A 99 -6.44 -6.45 -3.78
N VAL A 100 -7.53 -6.29 -4.51
CA VAL A 100 -8.87 -6.65 -4.02
C VAL A 100 -8.95 -8.15 -3.68
N PRO A 101 -8.46 -9.09 -4.52
CA PRO A 101 -8.37 -10.49 -4.15
C PRO A 101 -7.49 -10.76 -2.93
N ALA A 102 -6.35 -10.06 -2.78
CA ALA A 102 -5.47 -10.21 -1.63
C ALA A 102 -6.13 -9.75 -0.34
N LEU A 103 -6.75 -8.57 -0.34
CA LEU A 103 -7.53 -8.05 0.79
C LEU A 103 -8.69 -8.99 1.15
N SER A 104 -9.42 -9.48 0.14
CA SER A 104 -10.53 -10.43 0.36
C SER A 104 -10.05 -11.74 1.00
N ARG A 105 -8.90 -12.27 0.58
CA ARG A 105 -8.33 -13.50 1.15
C ARG A 105 -7.81 -13.26 2.57
N TYR A 106 -7.18 -12.12 2.80
CA TYR A 106 -6.59 -11.76 4.09
C TYR A 106 -7.65 -11.46 5.16
N GLN A 107 -8.82 -10.96 4.74
CA GLN A 107 -9.93 -10.58 5.62
C GLN A 107 -9.46 -9.66 6.77
N PRO A 108 -8.92 -8.46 6.44
CA PRO A 108 -8.49 -7.52 7.46
C PRO A 108 -9.68 -7.04 8.28
N GLU A 109 -9.47 -6.89 9.59
CA GLU A 109 -10.45 -6.29 10.51
C GLU A 109 -10.35 -4.76 10.51
N LEU A 110 -9.20 -4.24 10.08
CA LEU A 110 -8.92 -2.83 9.87
C LEU A 110 -8.12 -2.63 8.59
N LEU A 111 -8.61 -1.74 7.73
CA LEU A 111 -7.87 -1.23 6.57
C LEU A 111 -7.39 0.19 6.87
N LEU A 112 -6.09 0.42 6.74
CA LEU A 112 -5.46 1.73 6.78
C LEU A 112 -4.90 2.06 5.40
N ILE A 113 -5.01 3.33 4.99
CA ILE A 113 -4.48 3.79 3.71
C ILE A 113 -3.42 4.88 3.95
N SER A 114 -2.19 4.62 3.51
CA SER A 114 -1.17 5.66 3.33
C SER A 114 -1.49 6.40 2.03
N ALA A 115 -2.29 7.47 2.15
CA ALA A 115 -2.90 8.14 1.01
C ALA A 115 -2.10 9.36 0.52
N GLY A 116 -0.93 9.12 -0.07
CA GLY A 116 -0.22 10.13 -0.85
C GLY A 116 -0.98 10.46 -2.14
N PHE A 117 -0.89 11.71 -2.63
CA PHE A 117 -1.55 12.13 -3.88
C PHE A 117 -0.55 12.58 -4.95
N ASP A 118 0.74 12.35 -4.72
CA ASP A 118 1.86 12.68 -5.59
C ASP A 118 1.99 11.76 -6.82
N ALA A 119 1.12 10.74 -6.93
CA ALA A 119 0.89 10.03 -8.19
C ALA A 119 -0.01 10.83 -9.18
N HIS A 120 -0.50 12.00 -8.78
CA HIS A 120 -1.27 12.88 -9.65
C HIS A 120 -0.41 13.41 -10.81
N ARG A 121 -1.01 13.54 -11.99
CA ARG A 121 -0.33 13.97 -13.24
C ARG A 121 0.36 15.33 -13.18
N ASP A 122 -0.09 16.19 -12.27
CA ASP A 122 0.42 17.56 -12.10
C ASP A 122 1.40 17.68 -10.92
N ASP A 123 1.74 16.57 -10.25
CA ASP A 123 2.69 16.59 -9.15
C ASP A 123 4.13 16.72 -9.67
N PRO A 124 4.94 17.68 -9.16
CA PRO A 124 6.29 17.92 -9.63
C PRO A 124 7.34 16.95 -9.06
N LEU A 125 6.98 16.16 -8.03
CA LEU A 125 7.87 15.21 -7.35
C LEU A 125 7.55 13.76 -7.72
N GLY A 126 6.39 13.50 -8.32
CA GLY A 126 6.05 12.23 -8.93
C GLY A 126 6.43 12.15 -10.42
N GLY A 127 5.83 11.18 -11.10
CA GLY A 127 5.96 10.99 -12.54
C GLY A 127 4.83 10.15 -13.12
N MET A 128 3.72 10.01 -12.39
CA MET A 128 2.58 9.17 -12.76
C MET A 128 1.49 10.02 -13.42
N ALA A 129 0.48 9.38 -14.00
CA ALA A 129 -0.56 10.05 -14.79
C ALA A 129 -1.97 9.89 -14.19
N LEU A 130 -2.09 9.88 -12.85
CA LEU A 130 -3.39 9.79 -12.19
C LEU A 130 -4.13 11.12 -12.21
N SER A 131 -5.46 11.01 -12.19
CA SER A 131 -6.37 12.12 -11.92
C SER A 131 -6.99 11.98 -10.54
N GLU A 132 -7.67 13.03 -10.08
CA GLU A 132 -8.50 13.02 -8.87
C GLU A 132 -9.54 11.89 -8.90
N GLY A 133 -10.15 11.65 -10.07
CA GLY A 133 -11.10 10.57 -10.30
C GLY A 133 -10.48 9.18 -10.13
N SER A 134 -9.18 9.04 -10.40
CA SER A 134 -8.46 7.77 -10.24
C SER A 134 -8.34 7.38 -8.77
N PHE A 135 -8.02 8.34 -7.88
CA PHE A 135 -8.00 8.11 -6.43
C PHE A 135 -9.38 7.76 -5.87
N SER A 136 -10.44 8.40 -6.40
CA SER A 136 -11.82 8.04 -6.03
C SER A 136 -12.13 6.58 -6.40
N LYS A 137 -11.74 6.12 -7.60
CA LYS A 137 -11.95 4.73 -8.03
C LYS A 137 -11.16 3.74 -7.16
N MET A 138 -9.90 4.05 -6.85
CA MET A 138 -9.09 3.23 -5.95
C MET A 138 -9.72 3.12 -4.56
N THR A 139 -10.25 4.23 -4.03
CA THR A 139 -10.96 4.24 -2.74
C THR A 139 -12.18 3.32 -2.75
N VAL A 140 -13.00 3.39 -3.80
CA VAL A 140 -14.18 2.49 -3.95
C VAL A 140 -13.73 1.04 -4.00
N LEU A 141 -12.74 0.70 -4.83
CA LEU A 141 -12.24 -0.67 -4.97
C LEU A 141 -11.67 -1.20 -3.64
N ALA A 142 -10.97 -0.37 -2.86
CA ALA A 142 -10.39 -0.78 -1.58
C ALA A 142 -11.45 -0.99 -0.48
N THR A 143 -12.59 -0.31 -0.56
CA THR A 143 -13.61 -0.28 0.51
C THR A 143 -14.82 -1.15 0.21
N ASP A 144 -15.09 -1.45 -1.06
CA ASP A 144 -16.19 -2.33 -1.51
C ASP A 144 -15.80 -3.82 -1.47
N LEU A 145 -15.15 -4.23 -0.38
CA LEU A 145 -14.87 -5.63 -0.13
C LEU A 145 -16.13 -6.30 0.43
N PRO A 146 -16.52 -7.49 -0.06
CA PRO A 146 -17.64 -8.22 0.52
C PRO A 146 -17.32 -8.50 1.99
N ARG A 147 -18.03 -7.81 2.89
CA ARG A 147 -18.00 -8.11 4.32
C ARG A 147 -18.76 -9.41 4.49
N LEU A 148 -18.06 -10.49 4.85
CA LEU A 148 -18.66 -11.76 5.25
C LEU A 148 -19.41 -11.59 6.58
#